data_AF-A0A2X0R3N6-F1
#
_entry.id   AF-A0A2X0R3N6-F1
#
_cell.length_a   1.000
_cell.length_b   1.000
_cell.length_c   1.000
_cell.angle_alpha   90.00
_cell.angle_beta   90.00
_cell.angle_gamma   90.00
#
_symmetry.space_group_name_H-M   'P 1'
#
loop_
_entity.id
_entity.type
_entity.pdbx_description
1 polymer ?
#
loop_
_entity_poly.entity_id
_entity_poly.type
_entity_poly.pdbx_seq_one_letter_code
_entity_poly.pdbx_strand_id
1 'polypeptide(L)'
;MLFSRVISQQTIIFLSHKIKNIIGLLVMFIISLSTISLNNSQINISEFSSFLINRYFFSLALIPTIMIISLSAIKYRKNDILISQTRLVLFVQIIIQTTLINFFLINGYFLFSILEQIFINKGFKINNNLSYELQFPILTWIYIMLSTTTLCILSIIIYSLFNSRIIAFSVGFGINILLFILNVSHHTSIIYDCLTYERPIQFIIGIEILFAILFFLFFILIEILMRKDI
;
A
#
# COMPACT_ATOMS: atom_id res chain seq x y z
N MET A 1 -22.94 -8.15 -15.30
CA MET A 1 -23.75 -7.09 -14.65
C MET A 1 -23.54 -6.97 -13.14
N LEU A 2 -23.37 -8.07 -12.38
CA LEU A 2 -23.16 -7.99 -10.92
C LEU A 2 -21.80 -7.38 -10.53
N PHE A 3 -20.71 -7.80 -11.16
CA PHE A 3 -19.37 -7.25 -10.88
C PHE A 3 -19.26 -5.74 -11.14
N SER A 4 -19.83 -5.24 -12.23
CA SER A 4 -19.82 -3.79 -12.50
C SER A 4 -20.61 -3.00 -11.45
N ARG A 5 -21.69 -3.57 -10.91
CA ARG A 5 -22.44 -2.99 -9.77
C ARG A 5 -21.63 -3.02 -8.47
N VAL A 6 -20.88 -4.10 -8.20
CA VAL A 6 -19.99 -4.17 -7.03
C VAL A 6 -18.91 -3.10 -7.12
N ILE A 7 -18.28 -2.94 -8.29
CA ILE A 7 -17.27 -1.89 -8.53
C ILE A 7 -17.87 -0.50 -8.31
N SER A 8 -19.02 -0.19 -8.92
CA SER A 8 -19.64 1.14 -8.76
C SER A 8 -20.09 1.42 -7.33
N GLN A 9 -20.52 0.40 -6.59
CA GLN A 9 -20.86 0.56 -5.18
C GLN A 9 -19.61 0.77 -4.32
N GLN A 10 -18.52 0.06 -4.58
CA GLN A 10 -17.27 0.24 -3.83
C GLN A 10 -16.64 1.61 -4.09
N THR A 11 -16.74 2.14 -5.31
CA THR A 11 -16.30 3.52 -5.59
C THR A 11 -17.17 4.55 -4.87
N ILE A 12 -18.49 4.33 -4.77
CA ILE A 12 -19.38 5.18 -3.95
C ILE A 12 -19.01 5.12 -2.47
N ILE A 13 -18.71 3.93 -1.93
CA ILE A 13 -18.28 3.79 -0.52
C ILE A 13 -16.96 4.51 -0.29
N PHE A 14 -15.99 4.34 -1.21
CA PHE A 14 -14.73 5.07 -1.17
C PHE A 14 -14.97 6.58 -1.14
N LEU A 15 -15.85 7.10 -2.00
CA LEU A 15 -16.25 8.51 -2.02
C LEU A 15 -17.06 8.91 -0.76
N SER A 16 -17.76 8.01 -0.09
CA SER A 16 -18.44 8.33 1.17
C SER A 16 -17.45 8.55 2.33
N HIS A 17 -16.26 7.95 2.24
CA HIS A 17 -15.17 8.13 3.19
C HIS A 17 -14.23 9.29 2.84
N LYS A 18 -14.69 10.24 2.00
CA LYS A 18 -13.94 11.44 1.55
C LYS A 18 -13.08 12.09 2.64
N ILE A 19 -13.66 12.40 3.81
CA ILE A 19 -12.92 13.09 4.88
C ILE A 19 -11.71 12.27 5.33
N LYS A 20 -11.87 10.96 5.54
CA LYS A 20 -10.77 10.08 5.95
C LYS A 20 -9.70 9.95 4.87
N ASN A 21 -10.11 9.85 3.62
CA ASN A 21 -9.20 9.76 2.48
C ASN A 21 -8.41 11.06 2.29
N ILE A 22 -9.05 12.21 2.47
CA ILE A 22 -8.41 13.54 2.44
C ILE A 22 -7.42 13.68 3.60
N ILE A 23 -7.80 13.29 4.81
CA ILE A 23 -6.88 13.27 5.96
C ILE A 23 -5.68 12.36 5.66
N GLY A 24 -5.92 11.17 5.09
CA GLY A 24 -4.84 10.28 4.65
C GLY A 24 -3.89 10.94 3.65
N LEU A 25 -4.43 11.63 2.63
CA LEU A 25 -3.62 12.38 1.67
C LEU A 25 -2.84 13.53 2.32
N LEU A 26 -3.45 14.25 3.27
CA LEU A 26 -2.74 15.30 4.01
C LEU A 26 -1.57 14.72 4.80
N VAL A 27 -1.74 13.54 5.41
CA VAL A 27 -0.63 12.85 6.06
C VAL A 27 0.42 12.45 5.02
N MET A 28 0.05 11.94 3.85
CA MET A 28 1.02 11.65 2.77
C MET A 28 1.78 12.89 2.32
N PHE A 29 1.12 14.04 2.23
CA PHE A 29 1.76 15.31 1.90
C PHE A 29 2.75 15.75 2.98
N ILE A 30 2.39 15.64 4.26
CA ILE A 30 3.31 15.97 5.37
C ILE A 30 4.54 15.04 5.35
N ILE A 31 4.34 13.76 5.06
CA ILE A 31 5.43 12.81 4.95
C ILE A 31 6.34 13.17 3.76
N SER A 32 5.78 13.51 2.60
CA SER A 32 6.61 13.87 1.44
C SER A 32 7.49 15.07 1.78
N LEU A 33 6.94 16.12 2.43
CA LEU A 33 7.70 17.31 2.84
C LEU A 33 8.96 17.02 3.70
N SER A 34 9.06 15.85 4.33
CA SER A 34 10.28 15.47 5.05
C SER A 34 11.51 15.34 4.14
N THR A 35 11.30 15.10 2.85
CA THR A 35 12.36 14.98 1.84
C THR A 35 12.98 16.34 1.45
N ILE A 36 12.38 17.46 1.87
CA ILE A 36 12.86 18.83 1.60
C ILE A 36 14.24 19.08 2.21
N SER A 37 14.55 18.41 3.32
CA SER A 37 15.66 18.80 4.19
C SER A 37 17.05 18.36 3.72
N LEU A 38 17.18 17.56 2.65
CA LEU A 38 18.42 16.81 2.43
C LEU A 38 19.24 17.18 1.18
N ASN A 39 18.73 17.90 0.18
CA ASN A 39 19.58 18.30 -0.95
C ASN A 39 19.03 19.49 -1.76
N ASN A 40 19.74 20.62 -1.73
CA ASN A 40 19.52 21.76 -2.63
C ASN A 40 20.13 21.54 -4.04
N SER A 41 20.21 20.29 -4.49
CA SER A 41 20.83 19.86 -5.74
C SER A 41 19.86 19.05 -6.59
N GLN A 42 20.04 19.12 -7.91
CA GLN A 42 19.34 18.23 -8.83
C GLN A 42 19.72 16.77 -8.53
N ILE A 43 18.71 15.90 -8.47
CA ILE A 43 18.87 14.46 -8.22
C ILE A 43 18.57 13.71 -9.52
N ASN A 44 19.25 12.58 -9.75
CA ASN A 44 18.93 11.68 -10.85
C ASN A 44 17.58 10.98 -10.60
N ILE A 45 16.81 10.67 -11.66
CA ILE A 45 15.51 9.99 -11.52
C ILE A 45 15.66 8.59 -10.89
N SER A 46 16.78 7.91 -11.09
CA SER A 46 17.08 6.63 -10.44
C SER A 46 17.26 6.78 -8.92
N GLU A 47 18.02 7.79 -8.49
CA GLU A 47 18.28 8.11 -7.09
C GLU A 47 17.02 8.63 -6.36
N PHE A 48 16.07 9.18 -7.11
CA PHE A 48 14.77 9.60 -6.57
C PHE A 48 14.04 8.46 -5.85
N SER A 49 14.17 7.21 -6.32
CA SER A 49 13.56 6.05 -5.66
C SER A 49 14.10 5.81 -4.24
N SER A 50 15.41 6.03 -4.04
CA SER A 50 16.05 5.94 -2.71
C SER A 50 15.68 7.12 -1.81
N PHE A 51 15.45 8.29 -2.40
CA PHE A 51 15.06 9.51 -1.70
C PHE A 51 13.57 9.51 -1.28
N LEU A 52 12.73 8.89 -2.11
CA LEU A 52 11.28 8.73 -1.90
C LEU A 52 10.93 7.86 -0.69
N ILE A 53 11.85 7.06 -0.16
CA ILE A 53 11.50 6.06 0.85
C ILE A 53 12.51 6.09 1.97
N ASN A 54 12.33 7.06 2.85
CA ASN A 54 12.89 6.93 4.18
C ASN A 54 12.16 5.78 4.91
N ARG A 55 12.91 4.72 5.25
CA ARG A 55 12.41 3.54 6.01
C ARG A 55 11.60 3.88 7.25
N TYR A 56 11.93 4.98 7.93
CA TYR A 56 11.22 5.42 9.14
C TYR A 56 9.82 5.96 8.80
N PHE A 57 9.68 6.77 7.76
CA PHE A 57 8.38 7.28 7.32
C PHE A 57 7.52 6.20 6.69
N PHE A 58 8.14 5.29 5.95
CA PHE A 58 7.45 4.14 5.37
C PHE A 58 6.80 3.27 6.46
N SER A 59 7.54 2.97 7.53
CA SER A 59 7.09 2.12 8.63
C SER A 59 6.12 2.80 9.59
N LEU A 60 6.38 4.05 9.99
CA LEU A 60 5.63 4.72 11.05
C LEU A 60 4.45 5.53 10.54
N ALA A 61 4.44 5.91 9.25
CA ALA A 61 3.45 6.84 8.73
C ALA A 61 2.70 6.27 7.52
N LEU A 62 3.39 5.84 6.46
CA LEU A 62 2.73 5.37 5.23
C LEU A 62 1.94 4.07 5.46
N ILE A 63 2.58 3.00 5.91
CA ILE A 63 1.90 1.72 6.16
C ILE A 63 0.75 1.86 7.18
N PRO A 64 0.95 2.49 8.36
CA PRO A 64 -0.09 2.56 9.37
C PRO A 64 -1.30 3.37 8.93
N THR A 65 -1.11 4.46 8.20
CA THR A 65 -2.24 5.28 7.69
C THR A 65 -3.10 4.52 6.69
N ILE A 66 -2.46 3.83 5.72
CA ILE A 66 -3.16 2.97 4.77
C ILE A 66 -3.92 1.86 5.50
N MET A 67 -3.30 1.22 6.49
CA MET A 67 -3.94 0.18 7.31
C MET A 67 -5.16 0.70 8.06
N ILE A 68 -5.05 1.86 8.73
CA ILE A 68 -6.18 2.47 9.46
C ILE A 68 -7.33 2.78 8.52
N ILE A 69 -7.04 3.42 7.38
CA ILE A 69 -8.08 3.82 6.43
C ILE A 69 -8.75 2.59 5.82
N SER A 70 -7.97 1.59 5.38
CA SER A 70 -8.49 0.33 4.82
C SER A 70 -9.36 -0.44 5.82
N LEU A 71 -8.89 -0.68 7.05
CA LEU A 71 -9.68 -1.35 8.10
C LEU A 71 -10.96 -0.58 8.45
N SER A 72 -10.93 0.74 8.40
CA SER A 72 -12.10 1.57 8.71
C SER A 72 -13.14 1.60 7.59
N ALA A 73 -12.71 1.38 6.35
CA ALA A 73 -13.53 1.45 5.16
C ALA A 73 -14.27 0.12 4.91
N ILE A 74 -13.72 -1.00 5.39
CA ILE A 74 -14.33 -2.32 5.25
C ILE A 74 -15.61 -2.40 6.06
N LYS A 75 -16.71 -2.63 5.33
CA LYS A 75 -18.04 -2.92 5.85
C LYS A 75 -18.66 -4.04 5.02
N TYR A 76 -18.94 -5.17 5.67
CA TYR A 76 -19.63 -6.28 5.01
C TYR A 76 -21.09 -5.91 4.76
N ARG A 77 -21.53 -6.01 3.51
CA ARG A 77 -22.94 -5.78 3.13
C ARG A 77 -23.62 -7.12 2.88
N LYS A 78 -24.46 -7.53 3.83
CA LYS A 78 -25.21 -8.80 3.73
C LYS A 78 -26.17 -8.83 2.53
N ASN A 79 -26.74 -7.69 2.16
CA ASN A 79 -27.63 -7.60 0.99
C ASN A 79 -26.94 -8.04 -0.31
N ASP A 80 -25.65 -7.79 -0.47
CA ASP A 80 -24.92 -8.17 -1.67
C ASP A 80 -24.71 -9.69 -1.74
N ILE A 81 -24.63 -10.36 -0.58
CA ILE A 81 -24.60 -11.83 -0.48
C ILE A 81 -25.94 -12.41 -0.95
N LEU A 82 -27.06 -11.81 -0.53
CA LEU A 82 -28.41 -12.28 -0.90
C LEU A 82 -28.66 -12.13 -2.40
N ILE A 83 -28.20 -11.03 -3.01
CA ILE A 83 -28.40 -10.76 -4.44
C ILE A 83 -27.50 -11.65 -5.31
N SER A 84 -26.26 -11.87 -4.89
CA SER A 84 -25.28 -12.65 -5.67
C SER A 84 -25.28 -14.14 -5.36
N GLN A 85 -25.99 -14.56 -4.32
CA GLN A 85 -26.05 -15.94 -3.80
C GLN A 85 -24.68 -16.56 -3.47
N THR A 86 -23.61 -15.74 -3.38
CA THR A 86 -22.24 -16.22 -3.14
C THR A 86 -21.50 -15.32 -2.15
N ARG A 87 -20.74 -15.94 -1.24
CA ARG A 87 -19.91 -15.20 -0.27
C ARG A 87 -18.62 -14.63 -0.89
N LEU A 88 -18.24 -15.08 -2.08
CA LEU A 88 -17.12 -14.55 -2.86
C LEU A 88 -17.25 -13.06 -3.17
N VAL A 89 -18.47 -12.50 -3.18
CA VAL A 89 -18.66 -11.05 -3.35
C VAL A 89 -18.01 -10.26 -2.22
N LEU A 90 -17.97 -10.77 -0.98
CA LEU A 90 -17.30 -10.09 0.13
C LEU A 90 -15.79 -10.00 -0.08
N PHE A 91 -15.19 -11.06 -0.63
CA PHE A 91 -13.77 -11.08 -0.98
C PHE A 91 -13.47 -10.03 -2.06
N VAL A 92 -14.28 -9.99 -3.12
CA VAL A 92 -14.16 -9.00 -4.20
C VAL A 92 -14.31 -7.57 -3.67
N GLN A 93 -15.27 -7.33 -2.77
CA GLN A 93 -15.46 -6.03 -2.11
C GLN A 93 -14.22 -5.60 -1.33
N ILE A 94 -13.65 -6.51 -0.53
CA ILE A 94 -12.43 -6.25 0.25
C ILE A 94 -11.27 -5.89 -0.69
N ILE A 95 -11.05 -6.67 -1.75
CA ILE A 95 -9.94 -6.43 -2.68
C ILE A 95 -10.10 -5.10 -3.39
N ILE A 96 -11.27 -4.83 -3.98
CA ILE A 96 -11.50 -3.57 -4.70
C ILE A 96 -11.31 -2.38 -3.75
N GLN A 97 -11.82 -2.45 -2.53
CA GLN A 97 -11.74 -1.34 -1.60
C GLN A 97 -10.31 -1.10 -1.10
N THR A 98 -9.58 -2.17 -0.75
CA THR A 98 -8.18 -2.07 -0.29
C THR A 98 -7.25 -1.60 -1.41
N THR A 99 -7.45 -2.09 -2.63
CA THR A 99 -6.67 -1.66 -3.80
C THR A 99 -6.95 -0.20 -4.16
N LEU A 100 -8.21 0.24 -4.14
CA LEU A 100 -8.54 1.65 -4.39
C LEU A 100 -7.90 2.59 -3.35
N ILE A 101 -7.95 2.24 -2.07
CA ILE A 101 -7.34 3.04 -0.99
C ILE A 101 -5.81 3.08 -1.14
N ASN A 102 -5.17 1.94 -1.34
CA ASN A 102 -3.73 1.86 -1.60
C ASN A 102 -3.35 2.68 -2.83
N PHE A 103 -4.05 2.48 -3.94
CA PHE A 103 -3.82 3.20 -5.18
C PHE A 103 -3.89 4.71 -4.97
N PHE A 104 -4.94 5.18 -4.31
CA PHE A 104 -5.13 6.62 -4.08
C PHE A 104 -4.04 7.23 -3.18
N LEU A 105 -3.72 6.59 -2.06
CA LEU A 105 -2.78 7.15 -1.09
C LEU A 105 -1.33 7.08 -1.57
N ILE A 106 -0.91 5.96 -2.15
CA ILE A 106 0.47 5.80 -2.64
C ILE A 106 0.70 6.71 -3.85
N ASN A 107 -0.24 6.79 -4.81
CA ASN A 107 -0.08 7.75 -5.90
C ASN A 107 -0.09 9.20 -5.41
N GLY A 108 -0.90 9.52 -4.40
CA GLY A 108 -0.84 10.83 -3.74
C GLY A 108 0.55 11.12 -3.19
N TYR A 109 1.13 10.18 -2.46
CA TYR A 109 2.49 10.29 -1.91
C TYR A 109 3.56 10.51 -2.99
N PHE A 110 3.56 9.68 -4.04
CA PHE A 110 4.49 9.82 -5.16
C PHE A 110 4.31 11.16 -5.88
N LEU A 111 3.07 11.57 -6.13
CA LEU A 111 2.76 12.83 -6.79
C LEU A 111 3.28 14.01 -5.97
N PHE A 112 3.02 14.04 -4.66
CA PHE A 112 3.51 15.12 -3.80
C PHE A 112 5.03 15.19 -3.75
N SER A 113 5.70 14.04 -3.71
CA SER A 113 7.15 13.96 -3.73
C SER A 113 7.76 14.42 -5.06
N ILE A 114 7.09 14.13 -6.19
CA ILE A 114 7.50 14.63 -7.51
C ILE A 114 7.32 16.15 -7.59
N LEU A 115 6.19 16.67 -7.13
CA LEU A 115 5.94 18.12 -7.11
C LEU A 115 6.97 18.83 -6.24
N GLU A 116 7.28 18.27 -5.08
CA GLU A 116 8.33 18.79 -4.20
C GLU A 116 9.68 18.87 -4.92
N GLN A 117 10.10 17.81 -5.61
CA GLN A 117 11.37 17.82 -6.33
C GLN A 117 11.41 18.89 -7.43
N ILE A 118 10.28 19.10 -8.13
CA ILE A 118 10.17 20.09 -9.20
C ILE A 118 10.17 21.52 -8.64
N PHE A 119 9.37 21.81 -7.62
CA PHE A 119 9.16 23.16 -7.11
C PHE A 119 10.20 23.61 -6.08
N ILE A 120 10.79 22.70 -5.33
CA ILE A 120 11.68 23.01 -4.20
C ILE A 120 13.14 22.63 -4.52
N ASN A 121 13.39 21.41 -5.02
CA ASN A 121 14.75 20.86 -5.15
C ASN A 121 15.37 21.01 -6.56
N LYS A 122 15.09 22.12 -7.26
CA LYS A 122 15.66 22.49 -8.58
C LYS A 122 15.39 21.48 -9.72
N GLY A 123 14.44 20.55 -9.54
CA GLY A 123 14.03 19.57 -10.54
C GLY A 123 14.90 18.32 -10.61
N PHE A 124 14.65 17.52 -11.66
CA PHE A 124 15.37 16.29 -11.95
C PHE A 124 16.50 16.51 -12.94
N LYS A 125 17.64 15.87 -12.70
CA LYS A 125 18.67 15.70 -13.72
C LYS A 125 18.24 14.54 -14.62
N ILE A 126 18.04 14.84 -15.90
CA ILE A 126 17.63 13.85 -16.92
C ILE A 126 18.88 13.41 -17.67
N ASN A 127 19.27 12.14 -17.59
CA ASN A 127 20.31 11.61 -18.48
C ASN A 127 19.68 11.10 -19.80
N ASN A 128 20.54 10.89 -20.81
CA ASN A 128 20.10 10.49 -22.15
C ASN A 128 19.36 9.13 -22.21
N ASN A 129 19.44 8.30 -21.18
CA ASN A 129 18.79 6.98 -21.12
C ASN A 129 17.57 6.98 -20.19
N LEU A 130 16.56 7.78 -20.53
CA LEU A 130 15.32 7.94 -19.77
C LEU A 130 14.62 6.59 -19.46
N SER A 131 14.68 5.64 -20.40
CA SER A 131 14.07 4.32 -20.25
C SER A 131 14.68 3.50 -19.12
N TYR A 132 15.98 3.62 -18.88
CA TYR A 132 16.67 2.95 -17.78
C TYR A 132 16.40 3.64 -16.45
N GLU A 133 16.36 4.98 -16.45
CA GLU A 133 16.13 5.76 -15.23
C GLU A 133 14.71 5.56 -14.67
N LEU A 134 13.71 5.40 -15.54
CA LEU A 134 12.31 5.20 -15.13
C LEU A 134 12.01 3.79 -14.60
N GLN A 135 12.85 2.79 -14.91
CA GLN A 135 12.61 1.41 -14.44
C GLN A 135 12.61 1.31 -12.91
N PHE A 136 13.55 1.99 -12.25
CA PHE A 136 13.68 1.92 -10.79
C PHE A 136 12.47 2.51 -10.06
N PRO A 137 12.01 3.75 -10.33
CA PRO A 137 10.81 4.30 -9.70
C PRO A 137 9.55 3.45 -9.95
N ILE A 138 9.38 2.91 -11.15
CA ILE A 138 8.21 2.08 -11.48
C ILE A 138 8.24 0.77 -10.68
N LEU A 139 9.37 0.05 -10.69
CA LEU A 139 9.52 -1.20 -9.94
C LEU A 139 9.34 -0.97 -8.44
N THR A 140 9.88 0.14 -7.94
CA THR A 140 9.73 0.57 -6.55
C THR A 140 8.27 0.85 -6.19
N TRP A 141 7.54 1.56 -7.06
CA TRP A 141 6.10 1.81 -6.87
C TRP A 141 5.29 0.51 -6.83
N ILE A 142 5.56 -0.42 -7.76
CA ILE A 142 4.90 -1.75 -7.79
C ILE A 142 5.19 -2.51 -6.49
N TYR A 143 6.44 -2.49 -6.05
CA TYR A 143 6.87 -3.17 -4.83
C TYR A 143 6.16 -2.62 -3.59
N ILE A 144 6.08 -1.30 -3.46
CA ILE A 144 5.39 -0.63 -2.35
C ILE A 144 3.91 -1.01 -2.36
N MET A 145 3.25 -0.93 -3.52
CA MET A 145 1.85 -1.32 -3.67
C MET A 145 1.61 -2.76 -3.20
N LEU A 146 2.47 -3.70 -3.57
CA LEU A 146 2.38 -5.09 -3.13
C LEU A 146 2.66 -5.25 -1.63
N SER A 147 3.65 -4.56 -1.12
CA SER A 147 4.05 -4.61 0.29
C SER A 147 2.97 -4.05 1.23
N THR A 148 2.35 -2.93 0.85
CA THR A 148 1.25 -2.36 1.66
C THR A 148 -0.02 -3.17 1.52
N THR A 149 -0.35 -3.68 0.32
CA THR A 149 -1.53 -4.53 0.11
C THR A 149 -1.43 -5.83 0.88
N THR A 150 -0.26 -6.50 0.88
CA THR A 150 -0.03 -7.72 1.67
C THR A 150 -0.28 -7.50 3.17
N LEU A 151 0.28 -6.44 3.76
CA LEU A 151 0.02 -6.09 5.17
C LEU A 151 -1.44 -5.73 5.43
N CYS A 152 -2.06 -4.97 4.53
CA CYS A 152 -3.49 -4.66 4.64
C CYS A 152 -4.33 -5.94 4.65
N ILE A 153 -4.11 -6.86 3.71
CA ILE A 153 -4.87 -8.12 3.64
C ILE A 153 -4.62 -8.96 4.90
N LEU A 154 -3.39 -9.03 5.38
CA LEU A 154 -3.07 -9.71 6.64
C LEU A 154 -3.83 -9.10 7.82
N SER A 155 -3.86 -7.77 7.94
CA SER A 155 -4.65 -7.09 8.97
C SER A 155 -6.15 -7.36 8.84
N ILE A 156 -6.65 -7.52 7.61
CA ILE A 156 -8.07 -7.80 7.34
C ILE A 156 -8.43 -9.24 7.69
N ILE A 157 -7.50 -10.19 7.48
CA ILE A 157 -7.62 -11.57 7.96
C ILE A 157 -7.72 -11.56 9.50
N ILE A 158 -6.88 -10.80 10.19
CA ILE A 158 -6.97 -10.70 11.65
C ILE A 158 -8.30 -10.05 12.07
N TYR A 159 -8.75 -9.02 11.36
CA TYR A 159 -10.07 -8.42 11.57
C TYR A 159 -11.20 -9.43 11.36
N SER A 160 -11.14 -10.26 10.32
CA SER A 160 -12.17 -11.26 10.04
C SER A 160 -12.19 -12.37 11.09
N LEU A 161 -11.06 -12.70 11.72
CA LEU A 161 -11.01 -13.67 12.82
C LEU A 161 -11.51 -13.11 14.15
N PHE A 162 -11.04 -11.93 14.57
CA PHE A 162 -11.32 -11.37 15.90
C PHE A 162 -12.47 -10.38 15.95
N ASN A 163 -12.99 -9.97 14.79
CA ASN A 163 -14.04 -8.95 14.64
C ASN A 163 -13.73 -7.60 15.31
N SER A 164 -12.45 -7.32 15.57
CA SER A 164 -11.99 -6.10 16.23
C SER A 164 -10.97 -5.38 15.38
N ARG A 165 -11.29 -4.13 15.00
CA ARG A 165 -10.39 -3.28 14.21
C ARG A 165 -9.13 -2.89 14.97
N ILE A 166 -9.24 -2.73 16.29
CA ILE A 166 -8.12 -2.35 17.15
C ILE A 166 -7.12 -3.50 17.22
N ILE A 167 -7.60 -4.73 17.43
CA ILE A 167 -6.74 -5.93 17.45
C ILE A 167 -6.08 -6.11 16.09
N ALA A 168 -6.86 -6.04 15.01
CA ALA A 168 -6.36 -6.14 13.63
C ALA A 168 -5.26 -5.13 13.32
N PHE A 169 -5.48 -3.86 13.67
CA PHE A 169 -4.47 -2.82 13.51
C PHE A 169 -3.24 -3.10 14.38
N SER A 170 -3.41 -3.40 15.66
CA SER A 170 -2.28 -3.59 16.59
C SER A 170 -1.37 -4.75 16.18
N VAL A 171 -1.94 -5.88 15.76
CA VAL A 171 -1.17 -7.05 15.32
C VAL A 171 -0.48 -6.77 13.98
N GLY A 172 -1.20 -6.21 13.00
CA GLY A 172 -0.59 -5.88 11.71
C GLY A 172 0.50 -4.79 11.84
N PHE A 173 0.29 -3.80 12.71
CA PHE A 173 1.29 -2.76 13.00
C PHE A 173 2.48 -3.33 13.77
N GLY A 174 2.26 -4.27 14.70
CA GLY A 174 3.32 -5.01 15.37
C GLY A 174 4.19 -5.81 14.39
N ILE A 175 3.57 -6.52 13.44
CA ILE A 175 4.29 -7.23 12.37
C ILE A 175 5.08 -6.25 11.51
N ASN A 176 4.48 -5.11 11.16
CA ASN A 176 5.16 -4.06 10.41
C ASN A 176 6.40 -3.52 11.15
N ILE A 177 6.29 -3.25 12.46
CA ILE A 177 7.42 -2.81 13.30
C ILE A 177 8.50 -3.90 13.36
N LEU A 178 8.13 -5.17 13.51
CA LEU A 178 9.10 -6.27 13.55
C LEU A 178 9.88 -6.36 12.23
N LEU A 179 9.20 -6.27 11.09
CA LEU A 179 9.84 -6.26 9.76
C LEU A 179 10.72 -5.02 9.57
N PHE A 180 10.30 -3.87 10.10
CA PHE A 180 11.11 -2.66 10.11
C PHE A 180 12.39 -2.83 10.96
N ILE A 181 12.29 -3.44 12.14
CA ILE A 181 13.46 -3.73 13.00
C ILE A 181 14.43 -4.67 12.29
N LEU A 182 13.92 -5.71 11.60
CA LEU A 182 14.74 -6.61 10.80
C LEU A 182 15.50 -5.84 9.70
N ASN A 183 14.81 -4.96 8.96
CA ASN A 183 15.45 -4.12 7.95
C ASN A 183 16.56 -3.22 8.53
N VAL A 184 16.28 -2.54 9.64
CA VAL A 184 17.25 -1.64 10.29
C VAL A 184 18.47 -2.42 10.82
N SER A 185 18.28 -3.67 11.23
CA SER A 185 19.35 -4.58 11.64
C SER A 185 20.02 -5.33 10.48
N HIS A 186 19.76 -4.93 9.23
CA HIS A 186 20.34 -5.52 8.01
C HIS A 186 19.97 -7.00 7.79
N HIS A 187 18.87 -7.46 8.37
CA HIS A 187 18.27 -8.75 8.06
C HIS A 187 17.23 -8.61 6.95
N THR A 188 17.04 -9.70 6.20
CA THR A 188 16.07 -9.75 5.10
C THR A 188 14.66 -9.49 5.60
N SER A 189 13.97 -8.56 4.96
CA SER A 189 12.66 -8.07 5.32
C SER A 189 11.87 -7.84 4.04
N ILE A 190 11.14 -8.86 3.59
CA ILE A 190 10.47 -8.88 2.28
C ILE A 190 9.65 -7.61 1.99
N ILE A 191 9.12 -6.93 3.00
CA ILE A 191 8.35 -5.67 2.85
C ILE A 191 9.22 -4.43 2.60
N TYR A 192 10.44 -4.41 3.12
CA TYR A 192 11.34 -3.26 3.09
C TYR A 192 12.57 -3.48 2.20
N ASP A 193 12.81 -4.68 1.68
CA ASP A 193 14.02 -5.01 0.92
C ASP A 193 14.18 -4.16 -0.36
N CYS A 194 13.10 -3.60 -0.91
CA CYS A 194 13.15 -2.64 -2.02
C CYS A 194 14.01 -1.40 -1.75
N LEU A 195 14.25 -1.09 -0.48
CA LEU A 195 15.13 0.00 -0.03
C LEU A 195 16.62 -0.29 -0.20
N THR A 196 16.95 -1.58 -0.34
CA THR A 196 18.34 -2.06 -0.40
C THR A 196 18.70 -2.60 -1.78
N TYR A 197 17.74 -2.68 -2.69
CA TYR A 197 17.95 -3.22 -4.03
C TYR A 197 18.62 -2.20 -4.95
N GLU A 198 19.77 -2.61 -5.48
CA GLU A 198 20.56 -1.81 -6.42
C GLU A 198 20.31 -2.25 -7.87
N ARG A 199 19.75 -3.45 -8.08
CA ARG A 199 19.57 -4.04 -9.41
C ARG A 199 18.08 -4.33 -9.69
N PRO A 200 17.59 -4.05 -10.92
CA PRO A 200 16.20 -4.33 -11.30
C PRO A 200 15.78 -5.80 -11.09
N ILE A 201 16.71 -6.74 -11.29
CA ILE A 201 16.43 -8.17 -11.12
C ILE A 201 16.05 -8.54 -9.67
N GLN A 202 16.60 -7.83 -8.68
CA GLN A 202 16.27 -8.05 -7.28
C GLN A 202 14.84 -7.61 -6.98
N PHE A 203 14.39 -6.50 -7.58
CA PHE A 203 13.00 -6.07 -7.50
C PHE A 203 12.05 -7.12 -8.08
N ILE A 204 12.37 -7.68 -9.26
CA ILE A 204 11.52 -8.70 -9.91
C ILE A 204 11.34 -9.91 -9.00
N ILE A 205 12.44 -10.44 -8.45
CA ILE A 205 12.39 -11.60 -7.54
C ILE A 205 11.56 -11.28 -6.29
N GLY A 206 11.77 -10.11 -5.67
CA GLY A 206 11.00 -9.71 -4.49
C GLY A 206 9.52 -9.48 -4.80
N ILE A 207 9.18 -8.94 -5.97
CA ILE A 207 7.80 -8.79 -6.45
C ILE A 207 7.14 -10.17 -6.61
N GLU A 208 7.82 -11.14 -7.20
CA GLU A 208 7.30 -12.51 -7.34
C GLU A 208 7.03 -13.16 -5.98
N ILE A 209 7.95 -13.02 -5.03
CA ILE A 209 7.77 -13.52 -3.66
C ILE A 209 6.57 -12.84 -2.98
N LEU A 210 6.44 -11.52 -3.10
CA LEU A 210 5.30 -10.78 -2.56
C LEU A 210 3.97 -11.22 -3.18
N PHE A 211 3.95 -11.48 -4.49
CA PHE A 211 2.77 -12.03 -5.17
C PHE A 211 2.40 -13.41 -4.64
N ALA A 212 3.38 -14.30 -4.44
CA ALA A 212 3.13 -15.63 -3.88
C ALA A 212 2.53 -15.53 -2.47
N ILE A 213 3.08 -14.66 -1.61
CA ILE A 213 2.55 -14.40 -0.27
C ILE A 213 1.13 -13.82 -0.34
N LEU A 214 0.91 -12.82 -1.20
CA LEU A 214 -0.40 -12.19 -1.40
C LEU A 214 -1.46 -13.22 -1.81
N PHE A 215 -1.11 -14.10 -2.75
CA PHE A 215 -2.00 -15.13 -3.26
C PHE A 215 -2.34 -16.16 -2.17
N PHE A 216 -1.35 -16.56 -1.37
CA PHE A 216 -1.57 -17.40 -0.21
C PHE A 216 -2.51 -16.74 0.82
N LEU A 217 -2.32 -15.45 1.11
CA LEU A 217 -3.21 -14.69 1.99
C LEU A 217 -4.64 -14.59 1.42
N PHE A 218 -4.79 -14.46 0.10
CA PHE A 218 -6.11 -14.48 -0.53
C PHE A 218 -6.84 -15.80 -0.31
N PHE A 219 -6.17 -16.93 -0.43
CA PHE A 219 -6.78 -18.23 -0.12
C PHE A 219 -7.25 -18.31 1.34
N ILE A 220 -6.41 -17.89 2.29
CA ILE A 220 -6.77 -17.86 3.71
C ILE A 220 -8.00 -16.97 3.93
N LEU A 221 -8.02 -15.78 3.33
CA LEU A 221 -9.14 -14.85 3.46
C LEU A 221 -10.43 -15.45 2.91
N ILE A 222 -10.39 -16.10 1.74
CA ILE A 222 -11.55 -16.77 1.14
C ILE A 222 -12.07 -17.86 2.08
N GLU A 223 -11.20 -18.75 2.57
CA GLU A 223 -11.58 -19.82 3.51
C GLU A 223 -12.29 -19.27 4.76
N ILE A 224 -11.74 -18.20 5.35
CA ILE A 224 -12.36 -17.58 6.52
C ILE A 224 -13.73 -16.98 6.18
N LEU A 225 -13.85 -16.25 5.06
CA LEU A 225 -15.11 -15.64 4.65
C LEU A 225 -16.19 -16.69 4.29
N MET A 226 -15.79 -17.84 3.76
CA MET A 226 -16.71 -18.93 3.44
C MET A 226 -17.23 -19.62 4.69
N ARG A 227 -16.41 -19.76 5.74
CA ARG A 227 -16.78 -20.45 6.99
C ARG A 227 -17.46 -19.54 8.02
N LYS A 228 -17.21 -18.23 7.98
CA LYS A 228 -17.71 -17.30 8.99
C LYS A 228 -19.23 -17.14 8.89
N ASP A 229 -19.92 -17.27 10.01
CA ASP A 229 -21.33 -16.88 10.12
C ASP A 229 -21.38 -15.35 10.18
N ILE A 230 -21.83 -14.72 9.10
CA ILE A 230 -21.85 -13.26 8.93
C ILE A 230 -23.20 -12.66 9.28
#